data_AF-A0A2P5BA11-F1
#
_entry.id   AF-A0A2P5BA11-F1
#
_cell.length_a   1.000
_cell.length_b   1.000
_cell.length_c   1.000
_cell.angle_alpha   90.00
_cell.angle_beta   90.00
_cell.angle_gamma   90.00
#
_symmetry.space_group_name_H-M   'P 1'
#
loop_
_entity.id
_entity.type
_entity.pdbx_description
1 polymer ?
#
loop_
_entity_poly.entity_id
_entity_poly.type
_entity_poly.pdbx_seq_one_letter_code
_entity_poly.pdbx_strand_id
1 'polypeptide(L)'
;MWNLKVAEGGQWLITANNHIGRQHWEFDPDAGTSEERARVEKFRQEFKTNRFHSQLRKENPWEPIPPKVKVKEGEQITEKAVTITLKRALSYFSSIQAHDGHWPAELSGMERILQYRINLIAFRRCGTYIVMTQNSG
;
A
#
# COMPACT_ATOMS: atom_id res chain seq x y z
N MET A 1 -2.25 -23.32 -5.69
CA MET A 1 -3.06 -22.46 -4.81
C MET A 1 -2.45 -22.44 -3.42
N TRP A 2 -2.76 -21.43 -2.61
CA TRP A 2 -2.25 -21.33 -1.25
C TRP A 2 -3.21 -22.00 -0.28
N ASN A 3 -2.68 -22.90 0.56
CA ASN A 3 -3.44 -23.63 1.57
C ASN A 3 -2.97 -23.18 2.96
N LEU A 4 -3.92 -22.82 3.82
CA LEU A 4 -3.64 -22.45 5.21
C LEU A 4 -3.48 -23.73 6.03
N LYS A 5 -2.32 -23.86 6.67
CA LYS A 5 -2.02 -24.92 7.64
C LYS A 5 -2.03 -24.31 9.04
N VAL A 6 -2.75 -24.97 9.96
CA VAL A 6 -2.93 -24.51 11.35
C VAL A 6 -2.50 -25.63 12.28
N ALA A 7 -1.59 -25.32 13.20
CA ALA A 7 -1.03 -26.28 14.14
C ALA A 7 -0.43 -27.55 13.51
N GLU A 8 -0.01 -27.47 12.23
CA GLU A 8 0.69 -28.54 11.54
C GLU A 8 2.21 -28.42 11.73
N GLY A 9 2.87 -29.57 11.82
CA GLY A 9 4.33 -29.71 11.95
C GLY A 9 5.02 -30.03 10.62
N GLY A 10 6.26 -30.48 10.70
CA GLY A 10 7.02 -30.91 9.53
C GLY A 10 8.36 -31.52 9.93
N GLN A 11 9.00 -32.21 8.99
CA GLN A 11 10.22 -32.98 9.24
C GLN A 11 11.35 -32.15 9.88
N TRP A 12 11.34 -30.83 9.68
CA TRP A 12 12.34 -29.89 10.19
C TRP A 12 11.80 -28.94 11.27
N LEU A 13 10.66 -29.26 11.88
CA LEU A 13 9.97 -28.39 12.83
C LEU A 13 9.93 -29.04 14.20
N ILE A 14 10.57 -28.40 15.18
CA ILE A 14 10.57 -28.83 16.59
C ILE A 14 9.58 -27.95 17.35
N THR A 15 8.78 -28.55 18.24
CA THR A 15 7.81 -27.81 19.06
C THR A 15 7.73 -28.39 20.47
N ALA A 16 7.54 -27.51 21.45
CA ALA A 16 7.24 -27.88 22.83
C ALA A 16 5.73 -27.88 23.13
N ASN A 17 4.90 -27.31 22.24
CA ASN A 17 3.46 -27.11 22.44
C ASN A 17 2.60 -27.71 21.30
N ASN A 18 3.15 -28.71 20.60
CA ASN A 18 2.49 -29.38 19.47
C ASN A 18 1.99 -28.41 18.37
N HIS A 19 2.77 -27.37 18.09
CA HIS A 19 2.50 -26.32 17.10
C HIS A 19 1.21 -25.50 17.32
N ILE A 20 0.57 -25.61 18.49
CA ILE A 20 -0.64 -24.84 18.82
C ILE A 20 -0.34 -23.34 18.68
N GLY A 21 -1.20 -22.63 17.96
CA GLY A 21 -1.06 -21.20 17.66
C GLY A 21 -0.25 -20.88 16.40
N ARG A 22 0.39 -21.87 15.76
CA ARG A 22 1.08 -21.66 14.49
C ARG A 22 0.10 -21.66 13.32
N GLN A 23 0.28 -20.69 12.42
CA GLN A 23 -0.39 -20.64 11.12
C GLN A 23 0.66 -20.37 10.04
N HIS A 24 0.61 -21.13 8.94
CA HIS A 24 1.43 -20.86 7.77
C HIS A 24 0.70 -21.20 6.49
N TRP A 25 1.11 -20.59 5.39
CA TRP A 25 0.58 -20.88 4.07
C TRP A 25 1.58 -21.71 3.28
N GLU A 26 1.09 -22.77 2.65
CA GLU A 26 1.87 -23.61 1.74
C GLU A 26 1.28 -23.51 0.33
N PHE A 27 2.14 -23.41 -0.67
CA PHE A 27 1.70 -23.37 -2.06
C PHE A 27 1.70 -24.77 -2.66
N ASP A 28 0.53 -25.22 -3.12
CA ASP A 28 0.34 -26.48 -3.81
C ASP A 28 0.00 -26.21 -5.29
N PRO A 29 0.83 -26.60 -6.26
CA PRO A 29 0.59 -26.33 -7.69
C PRO A 29 -0.62 -27.08 -8.26
N ASP A 30 -0.98 -28.22 -7.66
CA ASP A 30 -2.03 -29.11 -8.14
C ASP A 30 -3.35 -28.96 -7.37
N ALA A 31 -3.32 -28.21 -6.26
CA ALA A 31 -4.54 -27.84 -5.55
C ALA A 31 -5.51 -27.05 -6.43
N GLY A 32 -6.79 -27.43 -6.34
CA GLY A 32 -7.92 -26.77 -6.98
C GLY A 32 -8.29 -27.32 -8.35
N THR A 33 -9.50 -27.01 -8.78
CA THR A 33 -9.95 -27.33 -10.14
C THR A 33 -9.18 -26.52 -11.18
N SER A 34 -9.10 -27.02 -12.42
CA SER A 34 -8.49 -26.27 -13.53
C SER A 34 -9.14 -24.90 -13.74
N GLU A 35 -10.45 -24.78 -13.48
CA GLU A 35 -11.17 -23.52 -13.57
C GLU A 35 -10.75 -22.52 -12.49
N GLU A 36 -10.60 -22.95 -11.23
CA GLU A 36 -10.12 -22.09 -10.14
C GLU A 36 -8.70 -21.60 -10.40
N ARG A 37 -7.82 -22.49 -10.87
CA ARG A 37 -6.45 -22.13 -11.25
C ARG A 37 -6.44 -21.10 -12.40
N ALA A 38 -7.30 -21.28 -13.41
CA ALA A 38 -7.45 -20.32 -14.49
C ALA A 38 -7.96 -18.96 -13.99
N ARG A 39 -8.93 -18.94 -13.05
CA ARG A 39 -9.40 -17.69 -12.42
C ARG A 39 -8.28 -16.97 -11.67
N VAL A 40 -7.50 -17.70 -10.86
CA VAL A 40 -6.36 -17.13 -10.13
C VAL A 40 -5.33 -16.56 -11.09
N GLU A 41 -5.00 -17.27 -12.17
CA GLU A 41 -4.04 -16.76 -13.15
C GLU A 41 -4.56 -15.51 -13.87
N LYS A 42 -5.85 -15.46 -14.21
CA LYS A 42 -6.49 -14.26 -14.75
C LYS A 42 -6.33 -13.08 -13.79
N PHE A 43 -6.63 -13.25 -12.49
CA PHE A 43 -6.42 -12.22 -11.47
C PHE A 43 -4.95 -11.80 -11.36
N ARG A 44 -3.99 -12.73 -11.47
CA ARG A 44 -2.55 -12.41 -11.46
C ARG A 44 -2.16 -11.54 -12.67
N GLN A 45 -2.69 -11.84 -13.85
CA GLN A 45 -2.43 -11.02 -15.05
C GLN A 45 -3.09 -9.65 -14.96
N GLU A 46 -4.32 -9.58 -14.46
CA GLU A 46 -5.01 -8.31 -14.21
C GLU A 46 -4.25 -7.45 -13.20
N PHE A 47 -3.80 -8.04 -12.09
CA PHE A 47 -2.95 -7.35 -11.11
C PHE A 47 -1.63 -6.91 -11.75
N LYS A 48 -0.93 -7.78 -12.47
CA LYS A 48 0.35 -7.45 -13.14
C LYS A 48 0.20 -6.28 -14.11
N THR A 49 -0.91 -6.23 -14.83
CA THR A 49 -1.23 -5.16 -15.79
C THR A 49 -1.60 -3.85 -15.08
N ASN A 50 -2.33 -3.93 -13.96
CA ASN A 50 -2.89 -2.78 -13.26
C ASN A 50 -2.12 -2.33 -12.01
N ARG A 51 -1.04 -3.02 -11.58
CA ARG A 51 -0.33 -2.74 -10.31
C ARG A 51 0.25 -1.33 -10.18
N PHE A 52 0.37 -0.59 -11.27
CA PHE A 52 0.81 0.81 -11.26
C PHE A 52 -0.32 1.81 -11.55
N HIS A 53 -1.53 1.31 -11.79
CA HIS A 53 -2.74 2.10 -11.98
C HIS A 53 -3.56 2.08 -10.69
N SER A 54 -3.56 3.19 -9.94
CA SER A 54 -4.40 3.35 -8.76
C SER A 54 -5.88 3.29 -9.14
N GLN A 55 -6.57 2.22 -8.74
CA GLN A 55 -8.03 2.06 -8.96
C GLN A 55 -8.82 3.19 -8.30
N LEU A 56 -8.33 3.70 -7.17
CA LEU A 56 -8.92 4.79 -6.38
C LEU A 56 -9.09 6.09 -7.17
N ARG A 57 -8.19 6.37 -8.11
CA ARG A 57 -8.30 7.55 -8.97
C ARG A 57 -9.42 7.43 -10.01
N LYS A 58 -9.86 6.21 -10.34
CA LYS A 58 -11.06 6.01 -11.16
C LYS A 58 -12.33 6.30 -10.37
N GLU A 59 -12.32 6.04 -9.07
CA GLU A 59 -13.46 6.22 -8.17
C GLU A 59 -13.58 7.67 -7.65
N ASN A 60 -12.47 8.43 -7.64
CA ASN A 60 -12.44 9.82 -7.22
C ASN A 60 -12.13 10.75 -8.43
N PRO A 61 -13.17 11.30 -9.10
CA PRO A 61 -12.99 12.23 -10.21
C PRO A 61 -12.50 13.60 -9.70
N TRP A 62 -11.19 13.71 -9.46
CA TRP A 62 -10.52 14.97 -9.13
C TRP A 62 -9.99 15.69 -10.37
N GLU A 63 -9.61 16.96 -10.20
CA GLU A 63 -9.03 17.76 -11.28
C GLU A 63 -7.84 17.06 -11.97
N PRO A 64 -7.66 17.27 -13.29
CA PRO A 64 -6.52 16.73 -14.03
C PRO A 64 -5.19 17.13 -13.37
N ILE A 65 -4.29 16.16 -13.20
CA ILE A 65 -2.96 16.41 -12.63
C ILE A 65 -2.17 17.26 -13.64
N PRO A 66 -1.63 18.44 -13.23
CA PRO A 66 -0.85 19.29 -14.12
C PRO A 66 0.34 18.56 -14.76
N PRO A 67 0.84 18.93 -15.93
CA PRO A 67 1.99 18.26 -16.57
C PRO A 67 3.27 18.27 -15.70
N LYS A 68 4.07 17.21 -15.78
CA LYS A 68 5.33 17.09 -15.03
C LYS A 68 6.36 18.09 -15.57
N VAL A 69 6.94 18.89 -14.68
CA VAL A 69 8.12 19.70 -14.97
C VAL A 69 9.36 18.86 -14.67
N LYS A 70 10.31 18.80 -15.61
CA LYS A 70 11.63 18.20 -15.40
C LYS A 70 12.62 19.34 -15.18
N VAL A 71 13.40 19.28 -14.11
CA VAL A 71 14.54 20.16 -13.84
C VAL A 71 15.79 19.29 -13.97
N LYS A 72 16.76 19.71 -14.79
CA LYS A 72 18.00 18.97 -14.97
C LYS A 72 18.99 19.27 -13.83
N GLU A 73 19.96 18.40 -13.67
CA GLU A 73 21.07 18.63 -12.75
C GLU A 73 21.85 19.89 -13.16
N GLY A 74 22.07 20.81 -12.22
CA GLY A 74 22.70 22.11 -12.47
C GLY A 74 21.77 23.23 -12.92
N GLU A 75 20.49 22.96 -13.21
CA GLU A 75 19.51 24.04 -13.47
C GLU A 75 19.04 24.69 -12.16
N GLN A 76 18.88 26.02 -12.16
CA GLN A 76 18.27 26.70 -11.03
C GLN A 76 16.80 26.29 -10.86
N ILE A 77 16.45 25.92 -9.63
CA ILE A 77 15.07 25.61 -9.26
C ILE A 77 14.27 26.92 -9.20
N THR A 78 13.29 27.06 -10.08
CA THR A 78 12.41 28.24 -10.10
C THR A 78 11.19 28.05 -9.19
N GLU A 79 10.65 29.14 -8.63
CA GLU A 79 9.42 29.12 -7.83
C GLU A 79 8.25 28.50 -8.60
N LYS A 80 8.17 28.77 -9.91
CA LYS A 80 7.17 28.19 -10.82
C LYS A 80 7.30 26.66 -10.89
N ALA A 81 8.52 26.13 -11.00
CA ALA A 81 8.75 24.69 -11.03
C ALA A 81 8.37 24.02 -9.70
N VAL A 82 8.66 24.66 -8.56
CA VAL A 82 8.23 24.20 -7.24
C VAL A 82 6.71 24.21 -7.12
N THR A 83 6.07 25.31 -7.50
CA THR A 83 4.61 25.46 -7.44
C THR A 83 3.88 24.42 -8.29
N ILE A 84 4.36 24.15 -9.51
CA ILE A 84 3.76 23.13 -10.37
C ILE A 84 3.96 21.74 -9.77
N THR A 85 5.14 21.46 -9.22
CA THR A 85 5.44 20.18 -8.55
C THR A 85 4.52 19.95 -7.35
N LEU A 86 4.34 20.97 -6.49
CA LEU A 86 3.47 20.90 -5.33
C LEU A 86 2.00 20.73 -5.73
N LYS A 87 1.52 21.50 -6.71
CA LYS A 87 0.15 21.33 -7.24
C LYS A 87 -0.05 19.92 -7.79
N ARG A 88 0.91 19.38 -8.55
CA ARG A 88 0.88 17.99 -9.01
C ARG A 88 0.77 16.99 -7.86
N ALA A 89 1.59 17.14 -6.83
CA ALA A 89 1.62 16.24 -5.69
C ALA A 89 0.27 16.28 -4.97
N LEU A 90 -0.25 17.47 -4.66
CA LEU A 90 -1.54 17.65 -3.98
C LEU A 90 -2.69 17.07 -4.81
N SER A 91 -2.79 17.40 -6.11
CA SER A 91 -3.82 16.84 -6.99
C SER A 91 -3.74 15.31 -7.08
N TYR A 92 -2.53 14.74 -7.09
CA TYR A 92 -2.36 13.29 -7.09
C TYR A 92 -2.84 12.66 -5.78
N PHE A 93 -2.36 13.14 -4.63
CA PHE A 93 -2.76 12.61 -3.34
C PHE A 93 -4.27 12.76 -3.12
N SER A 94 -4.85 13.92 -3.37
CA SER A 94 -6.31 14.10 -3.30
C SER A 94 -7.07 13.09 -4.16
N SER A 95 -6.56 12.77 -5.36
CA SER A 95 -7.22 11.81 -6.27
C SER A 95 -7.13 10.34 -5.84
N ILE A 96 -6.31 9.99 -4.84
CA ILE A 96 -6.22 8.63 -4.29
C ILE A 96 -6.76 8.53 -2.86
N GLN A 97 -7.34 9.60 -2.33
CA GLN A 97 -7.99 9.60 -1.02
C GLN A 97 -9.27 8.77 -1.07
N ALA A 98 -9.45 7.89 -0.08
CA ALA A 98 -10.66 7.10 0.09
C ALA A 98 -11.84 7.96 0.59
N HIS A 99 -13.05 7.44 0.46
CA HIS A 99 -14.30 8.15 0.77
C HIS A 99 -14.44 8.59 2.25
N ASP A 100 -13.80 7.89 3.18
CA ASP A 100 -13.73 8.20 4.61
C ASP A 100 -12.55 9.12 4.97
N GLY A 101 -11.79 9.58 3.97
CA GLY A 101 -10.69 10.52 4.12
C GLY A 101 -9.31 9.88 4.35
N HIS A 102 -9.20 8.55 4.42
CA HIS A 102 -7.88 7.91 4.57
C HIS A 102 -7.11 7.84 3.23
N TRP A 103 -5.78 7.73 3.31
CA TRP A 103 -4.93 7.42 2.17
C TRP A 103 -4.49 5.97 2.24
N PRO A 104 -4.99 5.08 1.37
CA PRO A 104 -4.55 3.70 1.34
C PRO A 104 -3.11 3.66 0.83
N ALA A 105 -2.20 3.20 1.67
CA ALA A 105 -0.84 2.86 1.27
C ALA A 105 -0.82 1.37 0.88
N GLU A 106 -0.24 1.04 -0.28
CA GLU A 106 0.22 -0.32 -0.55
C GLU A 106 1.41 -0.60 0.40
N LEU A 107 1.10 -1.03 1.62
CA LEU A 107 2.07 -1.38 2.65
C LEU A 107 2.77 -2.70 2.30
N SER A 108 3.66 -2.65 1.32
CA SER A 108 4.61 -3.73 1.04
C SER A 108 5.79 -3.65 2.03
N GLY A 109 5.54 -3.96 3.30
CA GLY A 109 6.51 -4.39 4.34
C GLY A 109 7.65 -3.44 4.78
N MET A 110 8.24 -2.63 3.90
CA MET A 110 9.46 -1.86 4.15
C MET A 110 9.24 -0.35 4.33
N GLU A 111 8.08 0.20 3.95
CA GLU A 111 7.82 1.65 3.99
C GLU A 111 7.31 2.19 5.34
N ARG A 112 7.45 1.43 6.43
CA ARG A 112 6.94 1.80 7.75
C ARG A 112 7.58 3.07 8.35
N ILE A 113 8.77 3.47 7.90
CA ILE A 113 9.54 4.59 8.49
C ILE A 113 9.18 5.94 7.86
N LEU A 114 8.80 5.98 6.57
CA LEU A 114 8.53 7.23 5.86
C LEU A 114 7.13 7.79 6.15
N GLN A 115 6.16 6.92 6.46
CA GLN A 115 4.79 7.30 6.78
C GLN A 115 4.70 8.19 8.05
N TYR A 116 5.55 7.96 9.05
CA TYR A 116 5.56 8.80 10.27
C TYR A 116 6.01 10.24 10.00
N ARG A 117 6.87 10.47 9.00
CA ARG A 117 7.44 11.80 8.74
C ARG A 117 6.53 12.69 7.89
N ILE A 118 5.80 12.12 6.92
CA ILE A 118 4.87 12.87 6.07
C ILE A 118 3.61 13.25 6.87
N ASN A 119 3.10 12.35 7.71
CA ASN A 119 1.95 12.65 8.56
C ASN A 119 2.26 13.74 9.59
N LEU A 120 3.48 13.80 10.14
CA LEU A 120 3.87 14.85 11.10
C LEU A 120 3.80 16.28 10.49
N ILE A 121 4.06 16.41 9.19
CA ILE A 121 4.00 17.69 8.48
C ILE A 121 2.54 18.08 8.17
N ALA A 122 1.67 17.11 7.89
CA ALA A 122 0.24 17.34 7.68
C ALA A 122 -0.50 17.70 8.99
N PHE A 123 -0.11 17.08 10.12
CA PHE A 123 -0.71 17.33 11.44
C PHE A 123 -0.52 18.76 11.95
N ARG A 124 0.50 19.50 11.49
CA ARG A 124 0.76 20.87 11.98
C ARG A 124 -0.18 21.92 11.38
N ARG A 125 -0.96 21.59 10.34
CA ARG A 125 -1.83 22.54 9.62
C ARG A 125 -3.33 22.34 9.87
N CYS A 126 -3.72 21.17 10.35
CA CYS A 126 -5.09 20.89 10.77
C CYS A 126 -5.08 20.71 12.28
N GLY A 127 -5.61 21.68 13.04
CA GLY A 127 -5.59 21.73 14.50
C GLY A 127 -6.43 20.64 15.19
N THR A 128 -6.17 19.37 14.89
CA THR A 128 -6.86 18.22 15.46
C THR A 128 -5.89 17.51 16.40
N TYR A 129 -6.06 17.75 17.70
CA TYR A 129 -5.34 17.03 18.75
C TYR A 129 -5.93 15.62 18.86
N ILE A 130 -5.18 14.60 18.45
CA ILE A 130 -5.43 13.22 18.89
C ILE A 130 -4.40 12.92 19.96
N VAL A 131 -4.83 12.99 21.22
CA VAL A 131 -4.09 12.47 22.36
C VAL A 131 -4.15 10.95 22.27
N MET A 132 -3.06 10.30 21.88
CA MET A 132 -2.88 8.87 22.07
C MET A 132 -2.25 8.66 23.44
N THR A 133 -3.08 8.46 24.48
CA THR A 133 -2.57 7.95 25.75
C THR A 133 -2.20 6.49 25.55
N GLN A 134 -0.92 6.18 25.69
CA GLN A 134 -0.43 4.82 25.80
C GLN A 134 -0.54 4.42 27.27
N ASN A 135 -1.62 3.75 27.65
CA ASN A 135 -1.65 3.05 28.94
C ASN A 135 -1.11 1.64 28.73
N SER A 136 0.18 1.49 29.03
CA SER A 136 0.81 0.22 29.32
C SER A 136 0.53 -0.13 30.79
N GLY A 137 -0.17 -1.24 31.01
CA GLY A 137 -0.30 -1.95 32.27
C GLY A 137 -0.44 -3.43 31.97
#